data_AF-A0A0C2CXF1-F1
#
_entry.id   AF-A0A0C2CXF1-F1
#
_cell.length_a   1.000
_cell.length_b   1.000
_cell.length_c   1.000
_cell.angle_alpha   90.00
_cell.angle_beta   90.00
_cell.angle_gamma   90.00
#
_symmetry.space_group_name_H-M   'P 1'
#
loop_
_entity.id
_entity.type
_entity.pdbx_description
1 polymer ?
#
loop_
_entity_poly.entity_id
_entity_poly.type
_entity_poly.pdbx_seq_one_letter_code
_entity_poly.pdbx_strand_id
1 'polypeptide(L)'
;MSLVACGDDEGSGSTDPTGDGDGDPSGDGDGDGATSSATGDGDGDADTNGDGDADTNGDGDGDGDGDGDGDGDGDGDGDPTGDGDGDTGGTCSNEGESCANQETCCDGTMCCAGIPVPMGAEFCSAICPMSDRNLKQDFTPVDPQWALEHVASLPISTWSYKSDEHHTRHIGPMAQDFRAAFNVGGTDRFIFQVDADGVSLAAIQALNAQVQALDAENRQLRATLNQLEARLDKLEK
;
A
#
# COMPACT_ATOMS: atom_id res chain seq x y z
N MET A 1 70.33 8.14 -19.56
CA MET A 1 69.49 9.34 -19.70
C MET A 1 68.07 8.86 -19.44
N SER A 2 67.40 9.21 -18.35
CA SER A 2 67.00 10.56 -17.88
C SER A 2 65.74 11.04 -18.61
N LEU A 3 64.72 11.41 -17.83
CA LEU A 3 63.42 11.88 -18.27
C LEU A 3 63.51 13.30 -18.85
N VAL A 4 62.51 13.66 -19.66
CA VAL A 4 61.74 14.91 -19.49
C VAL A 4 60.28 14.57 -19.75
N ALA A 5 59.37 15.12 -18.94
CA ALA A 5 57.94 15.21 -19.23
C ALA A 5 57.56 16.70 -19.32
N CYS A 6 56.47 17.00 -20.02
CA CYS A 6 55.77 18.28 -19.94
C CYS A 6 54.35 18.03 -19.38
N GLY A 7 53.79 18.92 -18.56
CA GLY A 7 54.35 20.18 -18.07
C GLY A 7 53.26 21.24 -18.02
N ASP A 8 52.79 21.53 -16.82
CA ASP A 8 51.67 22.42 -16.54
C ASP A 8 52.05 23.91 -16.74
N ASP A 9 51.05 24.76 -16.98
CA ASP A 9 51.17 26.22 -17.05
C ASP A 9 50.05 26.84 -16.19
N GLU A 10 50.37 27.89 -15.41
CA GLU A 10 49.62 28.29 -14.22
C GLU A 10 49.52 29.83 -14.06
N GLY A 11 48.33 30.31 -13.68
CA GLY A 11 48.06 31.70 -13.26
C GLY A 11 47.54 32.69 -14.32
N SER A 12 47.04 33.88 -13.94
CA SER A 12 46.67 34.39 -12.61
C SER A 12 45.88 35.72 -12.69
N GLY A 13 44.89 35.94 -11.81
CA GLY A 13 44.14 37.20 -11.62
C GLY A 13 42.76 37.24 -12.30
N SER A 14 41.59 37.37 -11.64
CA SER A 14 41.12 38.28 -10.55
C SER A 14 40.78 39.71 -11.05
N THR A 15 39.69 40.38 -10.64
CA THR A 15 38.66 40.13 -9.60
C THR A 15 37.29 39.72 -10.23
N ASP A 16 36.06 39.75 -9.66
CA ASP A 16 35.45 40.20 -8.37
C ASP A 16 34.15 39.36 -8.09
N PRO A 17 33.58 39.33 -6.85
CA PRO A 17 32.51 38.37 -6.48
C PRO A 17 31.09 38.95 -6.24
N THR A 18 30.09 38.06 -6.34
CA THR A 18 28.78 38.10 -5.65
C THR A 18 28.38 36.65 -5.29
N GLY A 19 27.76 36.33 -4.16
CA GLY A 19 27.44 37.10 -2.96
C GLY A 19 26.50 36.27 -2.06
N ASP A 20 26.75 36.21 -0.76
CA ASP A 20 25.98 35.45 0.23
C ASP A 20 24.58 36.08 0.47
N GLY A 21 23.57 35.43 1.04
CA GLY A 21 23.42 34.08 1.60
C GLY A 21 22.09 33.99 2.40
N ASP A 22 21.73 32.77 2.84
CA ASP A 22 20.70 32.41 3.86
C ASP A 22 19.23 32.86 3.66
N GLY A 23 18.25 32.05 4.12
CA GLY A 23 16.83 32.35 3.88
C GLY A 23 15.73 31.37 4.34
N ASP A 24 15.90 30.64 5.44
CA ASP A 24 14.78 30.00 6.18
C ASP A 24 15.12 30.07 7.68
N PRO A 25 14.22 30.60 8.52
CA PRO A 25 13.27 29.71 9.18
C PRO A 25 11.82 30.24 9.22
N SER A 26 10.89 29.29 9.36
CA SER A 26 9.53 29.48 9.87
C SER A 26 9.45 30.40 11.10
N GLY A 27 8.48 31.31 11.11
CA GLY A 27 8.14 32.13 12.28
C GLY A 27 6.64 32.36 12.38
N ASP A 28 6.03 31.87 13.45
CA ASP A 28 4.64 32.17 13.80
C ASP A 28 4.49 33.65 14.19
N GLY A 29 3.37 34.27 13.82
CA GLY A 29 3.18 35.71 14.02
C GLY A 29 1.72 36.14 13.94
N ASP A 30 1.02 36.09 15.07
CA ASP A 30 -0.26 36.77 15.25
C ASP A 30 -0.11 38.28 15.02
N GLY A 31 -1.00 38.88 14.24
CA GLY A 31 -0.87 40.29 13.81
C GLY A 31 -2.20 40.93 13.41
N ASP A 32 -2.88 41.54 14.39
CA ASP A 32 -4.12 42.29 14.18
C ASP A 32 -3.94 43.46 13.19
N GLY A 33 -4.60 43.39 12.04
CA GLY A 33 -4.42 44.30 10.90
C GLY A 33 -5.70 44.99 10.43
N ALA A 34 -6.48 45.59 11.35
CA ALA A 34 -7.81 46.12 11.03
C ALA A 34 -7.80 47.37 10.10
N THR A 35 -8.43 47.27 8.92
CA THR A 35 -8.78 48.43 8.07
C THR A 35 -10.21 48.36 7.48
N SER A 36 -11.07 49.26 7.98
CA SER A 36 -12.21 49.88 7.28
C SER A 36 -13.23 49.01 6.50
N SER A 37 -14.22 48.50 7.22
CA SER A 37 -15.65 48.91 7.08
C SER A 37 -16.31 48.96 5.69
N ALA A 38 -17.10 47.94 5.38
CA ALA A 38 -18.37 48.09 4.65
C ALA A 38 -19.43 47.10 5.20
N THR A 39 -20.61 47.59 5.54
CA THR A 39 -21.71 46.84 6.18
C THR A 39 -22.37 45.82 5.24
N GLY A 40 -22.74 44.65 5.77
CA GLY A 40 -23.41 43.61 4.97
C GLY A 40 -23.90 42.40 5.77
N ASP A 41 -24.46 42.60 6.95
CA ASP A 41 -25.10 41.52 7.73
C ASP A 41 -26.28 40.94 6.93
N GLY A 42 -26.37 39.61 6.86
CA GLY A 42 -27.20 38.92 5.88
C GLY A 42 -27.47 37.48 6.29
N ASP A 43 -28.03 37.31 7.49
CA ASP A 43 -28.45 36.00 8.02
C ASP A 43 -29.49 35.36 7.10
N GLY A 44 -29.06 34.33 6.39
CA GLY A 44 -29.82 33.61 5.37
C GLY A 44 -30.35 32.28 5.87
N ASP A 45 -31.04 32.28 7.01
CA ASP A 45 -31.73 31.09 7.52
C ASP A 45 -32.74 30.59 6.49
N ALA A 46 -32.51 29.40 5.96
CA ALA A 46 -33.33 28.80 4.92
C ALA A 46 -34.50 28.02 5.56
N ASP A 47 -35.62 28.70 5.78
CA ASP A 47 -36.88 28.12 6.26
C ASP A 47 -37.32 26.91 5.42
N THR A 48 -37.00 25.69 5.87
CA THR A 48 -37.58 24.45 5.33
C THR A 48 -38.75 24.00 6.18
N ASN A 49 -39.83 24.80 6.21
CA ASN A 49 -41.11 24.37 6.76
C ASN A 49 -41.62 23.15 5.99
N GLY A 50 -41.67 22.01 6.67
CA GLY A 50 -41.96 20.70 6.10
C GLY A 50 -42.84 19.85 7.01
N ASP A 51 -43.71 20.51 7.78
CA ASP A 51 -44.63 19.86 8.72
C ASP A 51 -45.53 18.86 7.97
N GLY A 52 -45.24 17.58 8.19
CA GLY A 52 -45.81 16.44 7.46
C GLY A 52 -46.46 15.44 8.39
N ASP A 53 -47.19 15.92 9.39
CA ASP A 53 -47.93 15.09 10.34
C ASP A 53 -48.89 14.14 9.60
N ALA A 54 -48.64 12.84 9.75
CA ALA A 54 -49.42 11.77 9.16
C ALA A 54 -49.86 10.81 10.27
N ASP A 55 -50.94 11.18 10.97
CA ASP A 55 -51.53 10.38 12.06
C ASP A 55 -51.82 8.94 11.62
N THR A 56 -51.04 7.98 12.11
CA THR A 56 -51.36 6.55 12.00
C THR A 56 -51.88 6.03 13.34
N ASN A 57 -53.14 6.30 13.62
CA ASN A 57 -53.85 5.67 14.74
C ASN A 57 -53.79 4.15 14.60
N GLY A 58 -53.29 3.48 15.62
CA GLY A 58 -52.99 2.05 15.62
C GLY A 58 -53.16 1.47 17.01
N ASP A 59 -54.27 1.81 17.68
CA ASP A 59 -54.59 1.37 19.04
C ASP A 59 -54.56 -0.16 19.12
N GLY A 60 -53.75 -0.68 20.03
CA GLY A 60 -53.33 -2.08 20.07
C GLY A 60 -53.19 -2.58 21.51
N ASP A 61 -54.19 -2.28 22.34
CA ASP A 61 -54.23 -2.66 23.74
C ASP A 61 -54.07 -4.17 23.91
N GLY A 62 -52.97 -4.57 24.54
CA GLY A 62 -52.54 -5.95 24.72
C GLY A 62 -52.34 -6.26 26.20
N ASP A 63 -53.43 -6.17 26.98
CA ASP A 63 -53.42 -6.45 28.42
C ASP A 63 -52.88 -7.87 28.69
N GLY A 64 -51.75 -7.92 29.40
CA GLY A 64 -50.96 -9.13 29.63
C GLY A 64 -50.63 -9.30 31.10
N ASP A 65 -51.66 -9.35 31.96
CA ASP A 65 -51.53 -9.51 33.41
C ASP A 65 -50.75 -10.79 33.75
N GLY A 66 -49.49 -10.59 34.18
CA GLY A 66 -48.54 -11.64 34.51
C GLY A 66 -48.16 -11.61 35.98
N ASP A 67 -49.14 -11.82 36.87
CA ASP A 67 -48.92 -11.85 38.33
C ASP A 67 -47.84 -12.88 38.70
N GLY A 68 -46.70 -12.37 39.16
CA GLY A 68 -45.49 -13.13 39.43
C GLY A 68 -44.93 -12.85 40.82
N ASP A 69 -45.77 -13.01 41.84
CA ASP A 69 -45.39 -12.81 43.24
C ASP A 69 -44.19 -13.68 43.63
N GLY A 70 -43.03 -13.04 43.78
CA GLY A 70 -41.73 -13.66 44.01
C GLY A 70 -41.05 -13.11 45.26
N ASP A 71 -41.74 -13.13 46.39
CA ASP A 71 -41.22 -12.68 47.69
C ASP A 71 -39.92 -13.42 48.03
N GLY A 72 -38.80 -12.70 47.93
CA GLY A 72 -37.44 -13.22 48.04
C GLY A 72 -36.58 -12.34 48.95
N ASP A 73 -37.00 -12.16 50.20
CA ASP A 73 -36.27 -11.43 51.24
C ASP A 73 -34.92 -12.10 51.56
N GLY A 74 -33.92 -11.81 50.74
CA GLY A 74 -32.54 -12.25 50.86
C GLY A 74 -31.66 -11.16 51.45
N ASP A 75 -31.77 -10.91 52.76
CA ASP A 75 -30.86 -10.05 53.52
C ASP A 75 -29.43 -10.64 53.54
N GLY A 76 -28.70 -10.41 52.44
CA GLY A 76 -27.30 -10.78 52.28
C GLY A 76 -26.40 -9.54 52.38
N ASP A 77 -25.84 -9.29 53.57
CA ASP A 77 -24.77 -8.31 53.79
C ASP A 77 -23.48 -8.74 53.04
N GLY A 78 -23.46 -8.49 51.73
CA GLY A 78 -22.37 -8.79 50.81
C GLY A 78 -21.40 -7.62 50.65
N ASP A 79 -20.12 -7.87 50.89
CA ASP A 79 -19.03 -6.90 50.85
C ASP A 79 -18.92 -6.19 49.46
N PRO A 80 -18.94 -4.84 49.40
CA PRO A 80 -18.77 -4.10 48.14
C PRO A 80 -17.34 -4.10 47.60
N THR A 81 -16.39 -4.75 48.28
CA THR A 81 -15.05 -5.11 47.77
C THR A 81 -14.95 -6.59 47.43
N GLY A 82 -16.02 -7.14 46.82
CA GLY A 82 -15.90 -8.33 45.98
C GLY A 82 -15.00 -8.04 44.78
N ASP A 83 -13.72 -8.40 44.89
CA ASP A 83 -12.82 -8.53 43.75
C ASP A 83 -13.46 -9.50 42.76
N GLY A 84 -13.98 -8.95 41.66
CA GLY A 84 -14.76 -9.69 40.68
C GLY A 84 -13.87 -10.58 39.82
N ASP A 85 -13.51 -11.76 40.34
CA ASP A 85 -13.04 -12.92 39.59
C ASP A 85 -14.18 -13.47 38.69
N GLY A 86 -14.73 -12.60 37.83
CA GLY A 86 -15.60 -13.01 36.73
C GLY A 86 -14.79 -13.86 35.77
N ASP A 87 -15.40 -14.94 35.27
CA ASP A 87 -14.75 -15.89 34.35
C ASP A 87 -13.96 -15.15 33.27
N THR A 88 -12.63 -15.34 33.28
CA THR A 88 -11.75 -14.86 32.21
C THR A 88 -11.87 -15.76 30.98
N GLY A 89 -13.10 -15.85 30.46
CA GLY A 89 -13.37 -16.23 29.07
C GLY A 89 -12.65 -15.22 28.19
N GLY A 90 -11.42 -15.57 27.81
CA GLY A 90 -10.40 -14.61 27.39
C GLY A 90 -10.90 -13.67 26.32
N THR A 91 -10.94 -12.38 26.64
CA THR A 91 -11.30 -11.31 25.71
C THR A 91 -10.28 -11.27 24.59
N CYS A 92 -10.61 -11.92 23.48
CA CYS A 92 -9.81 -11.92 22.28
C CYS A 92 -10.23 -10.74 21.37
N SER A 93 -9.25 -10.15 20.68
CA SER A 93 -9.50 -9.05 19.76
C SER A 93 -10.02 -9.60 18.42
N ASN A 94 -11.12 -9.03 17.94
CA ASN A 94 -11.87 -9.48 16.77
C ASN A 94 -11.23 -9.00 15.46
N GLU A 95 -11.71 -9.48 14.30
CA GLU A 95 -11.17 -9.04 13.01
C GLU A 95 -11.34 -7.51 12.81
N GLY A 96 -10.22 -6.83 12.56
CA GLY A 96 -10.11 -5.38 12.45
C GLY A 96 -9.79 -4.65 13.76
N GLU A 97 -9.90 -5.31 14.92
CA GLU A 97 -9.49 -4.74 16.22
C GLU A 97 -7.96 -4.80 16.38
N SER A 98 -7.41 -3.96 17.25
CA SER A 98 -5.95 -3.91 17.46
C SER A 98 -5.44 -5.12 18.25
N CYS A 99 -4.17 -5.45 18.05
CA CYS A 99 -3.41 -6.40 18.86
C CYS A 99 -2.07 -5.83 19.36
N ALA A 100 -1.87 -4.51 19.22
CA ALA A 100 -0.61 -3.82 19.51
C ALA A 100 -0.09 -4.05 20.95
N ASN A 101 -0.99 -4.22 21.92
CA ASN A 101 -0.65 -4.39 23.33
C ASN A 101 -0.38 -5.86 23.74
N GLN A 102 -0.05 -6.74 22.78
CA GLN A 102 0.06 -8.19 22.97
C GLN A 102 -1.30 -8.87 23.27
N GLU A 103 -2.38 -8.24 22.84
CA GLU A 103 -3.73 -8.80 22.92
C GLU A 103 -3.84 -10.02 21.98
N THR A 104 -4.59 -11.04 22.40
CA THR A 104 -4.72 -12.29 21.66
C THR A 104 -5.87 -12.18 20.66
N CYS A 105 -5.57 -12.33 19.37
CA CYS A 105 -6.61 -12.37 18.33
C CYS A 105 -7.51 -13.61 18.46
N CYS A 106 -8.78 -13.48 18.12
CA CYS A 106 -9.75 -14.59 18.20
C CYS A 106 -9.44 -15.73 17.21
N ASP A 107 -9.91 -16.95 17.55
CA ASP A 107 -9.68 -18.17 16.76
C ASP A 107 -9.94 -17.98 15.25
N GLY A 108 -8.94 -18.34 14.43
CA GLY A 108 -8.97 -18.16 12.97
C GLY A 108 -8.40 -16.83 12.48
N THR A 109 -8.15 -15.87 13.37
CA THR A 109 -7.41 -14.62 13.07
C THR A 109 -6.05 -14.62 13.76
N MET A 110 -5.15 -13.73 13.32
CA MET A 110 -3.84 -13.54 13.94
C MET A 110 -3.42 -12.07 13.89
N CYS A 111 -2.45 -11.71 14.72
CA CYS A 111 -1.97 -10.34 14.81
C CYS A 111 -1.10 -9.98 13.59
N CYS A 112 -1.63 -9.16 12.69
CA CYS A 112 -0.92 -8.66 11.52
C CYS A 112 0.07 -7.57 11.96
N ALA A 113 1.31 -7.96 12.20
CA ALA A 113 2.42 -7.08 12.55
C ALA A 113 3.49 -7.03 11.45
N GLY A 114 4.07 -5.85 11.23
CA GLY A 114 5.09 -5.63 10.19
C GLY A 114 4.52 -5.22 8.84
N ILE A 115 5.42 -4.75 7.96
CA ILE A 115 5.14 -3.99 6.72
C ILE A 115 3.99 -4.64 5.90
N PRO A 116 2.91 -3.90 5.58
CA PRO A 116 2.75 -2.45 5.69
C PRO A 116 2.36 -1.92 7.07
N VAL A 117 2.14 -2.78 8.07
CA VAL A 117 1.63 -2.39 9.39
C VAL A 117 2.76 -1.83 10.27
N PRO A 118 2.70 -0.56 10.71
CA PRO A 118 3.68 0.01 11.63
C PRO A 118 3.44 -0.42 13.07
N MET A 119 4.46 -0.27 13.93
CA MET A 119 4.34 -0.57 15.36
C MET A 119 3.30 0.34 16.04
N GLY A 120 2.42 -0.24 16.86
CA GLY A 120 1.29 0.46 17.49
C GLY A 120 0.02 0.50 16.64
N ALA A 121 0.03 -0.11 15.44
CA ALA A 121 -1.13 -0.23 14.55
C ALA A 121 -1.41 -1.68 14.13
N GLU A 122 -0.82 -2.66 14.83
CA GLU A 122 -1.08 -4.07 14.63
C GLU A 122 -2.57 -4.38 14.85
N PHE A 123 -3.14 -5.19 13.96
CA PHE A 123 -4.57 -5.55 13.97
C PHE A 123 -4.79 -7.03 13.71
N CYS A 124 -5.88 -7.58 14.22
CA CYS A 124 -6.26 -8.97 14.01
C CYS A 124 -6.93 -9.16 12.64
N SER A 125 -6.49 -10.14 11.86
CA SER A 125 -7.22 -10.61 10.66
C SER A 125 -6.88 -12.05 10.32
N ALA A 126 -7.75 -12.72 9.57
CA ALA A 126 -7.46 -14.01 8.97
C ALA A 126 -6.42 -13.95 7.82
N ILE A 127 -6.17 -12.76 7.24
CA ILE A 127 -5.40 -12.61 5.98
C ILE A 127 -4.26 -11.59 6.12
N CYS A 128 -3.32 -11.85 7.02
CA CYS A 128 -2.03 -11.12 7.03
C CYS A 128 -1.18 -11.51 5.80
N PRO A 129 -0.33 -10.61 5.25
CA PRO A 129 0.47 -10.87 4.03
C PRO A 129 1.71 -11.76 4.27
N MET A 130 1.54 -12.88 4.98
CA MET A 130 2.63 -13.78 5.34
C MET A 130 3.24 -14.51 4.13
N SER A 131 4.56 -14.64 4.14
CA SER A 131 5.30 -15.39 3.12
C SER A 131 6.31 -16.39 3.71
N ASP A 132 5.87 -17.15 4.73
CA ASP A 132 6.61 -18.33 5.19
C ASP A 132 6.41 -19.51 4.21
N ARG A 133 7.46 -20.30 4.01
CA ARG A 133 7.43 -21.60 3.34
C ARG A 133 6.64 -22.64 4.14
N ASN A 134 6.64 -22.58 5.47
CA ASN A 134 5.95 -23.58 6.30
C ASN A 134 4.41 -23.43 6.25
N LEU A 135 3.92 -22.26 5.82
CA LEU A 135 2.50 -21.95 5.65
C LEU A 135 2.03 -22.09 4.19
N LYS A 136 2.88 -22.62 3.31
CA LYS A 136 2.63 -22.79 1.87
C LYS A 136 2.89 -24.24 1.46
N GLN A 137 2.12 -24.73 0.50
CA GLN A 137 2.18 -26.11 0.00
C GLN A 137 2.10 -26.14 -1.52
N ASP A 138 2.10 -27.35 -2.12
CA ASP A 138 1.89 -27.60 -3.55
C ASP A 138 2.85 -26.84 -4.49
N PHE A 139 4.08 -26.60 -4.01
CA PHE A 139 5.14 -25.86 -4.71
C PHE A 139 5.46 -26.44 -6.09
N THR A 140 4.98 -25.77 -7.14
CA THR A 140 5.36 -26.03 -8.53
C THR A 140 6.26 -24.88 -9.01
N PRO A 141 7.45 -25.14 -9.59
CA PRO A 141 8.27 -24.10 -10.19
C PRO A 141 7.56 -23.42 -11.37
N VAL A 142 7.55 -22.10 -11.39
CA VAL A 142 7.13 -21.30 -12.56
C VAL A 142 8.27 -21.29 -13.58
N ASP A 143 7.96 -21.44 -14.87
CA ASP A 143 8.91 -21.15 -15.95
C ASP A 143 9.05 -19.62 -16.12
N PRO A 144 10.25 -19.04 -15.90
CA PRO A 144 10.48 -17.61 -16.07
C PRO A 144 10.22 -17.13 -17.51
N GLN A 145 10.51 -17.95 -18.52
CA GLN A 145 10.38 -17.57 -19.93
C GLN A 145 8.91 -17.49 -20.33
N TRP A 146 8.10 -18.50 -19.97
CA TRP A 146 6.65 -18.44 -20.06
C TRP A 146 6.08 -17.17 -19.42
N ALA A 147 6.50 -16.84 -18.19
CA ALA A 147 6.02 -15.66 -17.48
C ALA A 147 6.36 -14.36 -18.22
N LEU A 148 7.60 -14.22 -18.73
CA LEU A 148 8.02 -13.05 -19.52
C LEU A 148 7.25 -12.93 -20.83
N GLU A 149 7.03 -14.03 -21.55
CA GLU A 149 6.26 -14.02 -22.82
C GLU A 149 4.82 -13.57 -22.59
N HIS A 150 4.18 -14.06 -21.51
CA HIS A 150 2.80 -13.70 -21.19
C HIS A 150 2.72 -12.24 -20.70
N VAL A 151 3.65 -11.77 -19.86
CA VAL A 151 3.77 -10.35 -19.45
C VAL A 151 4.00 -9.44 -20.66
N ALA A 152 4.87 -9.83 -21.61
CA ALA A 152 5.14 -9.04 -22.81
C ALA A 152 3.94 -8.96 -23.79
N SER A 153 3.03 -9.94 -23.74
CA SER A 153 1.78 -9.94 -24.49
C SER A 153 0.60 -9.22 -23.79
N LEU A 154 0.74 -8.92 -22.50
CA LEU A 154 -0.37 -8.49 -21.65
C LEU A 154 -0.80 -7.04 -21.96
N PRO A 155 -2.10 -6.77 -22.21
CA PRO A 155 -2.57 -5.40 -22.40
C PRO A 155 -2.40 -4.56 -21.14
N ILE A 156 -1.51 -3.55 -21.19
CA ILE A 156 -1.39 -2.52 -20.15
C ILE A 156 -2.10 -1.25 -20.61
N SER A 157 -2.93 -0.66 -19.76
CA SER A 157 -3.65 0.59 -20.03
C SER A 157 -3.62 1.53 -18.82
N THR A 158 -3.90 2.81 -19.04
CA THR A 158 -4.17 3.76 -17.98
C THR A 158 -5.69 3.97 -17.84
N TRP A 159 -6.18 4.07 -16.62
CA TRP A 159 -7.62 3.97 -16.34
C TRP A 159 -8.03 4.72 -15.05
N SER A 160 -9.33 4.87 -14.83
CA SER A 160 -9.97 5.45 -13.62
C SER A 160 -11.00 4.47 -13.05
N TYR A 161 -11.22 4.52 -11.74
CA TYR A 161 -12.47 4.02 -11.18
C TYR A 161 -13.63 4.94 -11.57
N LYS A 162 -14.80 4.36 -11.85
CA LYS A 162 -16.02 5.13 -12.19
C LYS A 162 -16.61 5.89 -11.00
N SER A 163 -16.26 5.46 -9.79
CA SER A 163 -16.68 6.03 -8.51
C SER A 163 -15.68 7.03 -7.90
N ASP A 164 -14.54 7.25 -8.57
CA ASP A 164 -13.56 8.25 -8.15
C ASP A 164 -13.85 9.58 -8.87
N GLU A 165 -14.38 10.55 -8.14
CA GLU A 165 -14.71 11.90 -8.64
C GLU A 165 -13.48 12.69 -9.12
N HIS A 166 -12.29 12.40 -8.57
CA HIS A 166 -11.04 13.01 -8.99
C HIS A 166 -10.44 12.34 -10.23
N HIS A 167 -11.02 11.22 -10.68
CA HIS A 167 -10.60 10.44 -11.84
C HIS A 167 -9.09 10.12 -11.83
N THR A 168 -8.54 9.77 -10.67
CA THR A 168 -7.13 9.45 -10.40
C THR A 168 -6.57 8.45 -11.40
N ARG A 169 -5.39 8.72 -11.96
CA ARG A 169 -4.82 7.89 -13.04
C ARG A 169 -4.00 6.72 -12.49
N HIS A 170 -4.61 5.55 -12.58
CA HIS A 170 -3.94 4.27 -12.37
C HIS A 170 -3.40 3.72 -13.70
N ILE A 171 -2.47 2.77 -13.62
CA ILE A 171 -1.91 2.02 -14.75
C ILE A 171 -1.89 0.53 -14.40
N GLY A 172 -2.22 -0.33 -15.37
CA GLY A 172 -2.13 -1.78 -15.20
C GLY A 172 -2.93 -2.55 -16.24
N PRO A 173 -2.91 -3.90 -16.17
CA PRO A 173 -3.79 -4.77 -16.93
C PRO A 173 -5.19 -4.85 -16.32
N MET A 174 -6.16 -5.35 -17.08
CA MET A 174 -7.46 -5.74 -16.52
C MET A 174 -7.35 -7.12 -15.87
N ALA A 175 -8.12 -7.35 -14.81
CA ALA A 175 -8.09 -8.62 -14.05
C ALA A 175 -8.51 -9.82 -14.91
N GLN A 176 -9.40 -9.62 -15.89
CA GLN A 176 -9.81 -10.65 -16.85
C GLN A 176 -8.65 -11.08 -17.76
N ASP A 177 -7.90 -10.12 -18.30
CA ASP A 177 -6.75 -10.40 -19.19
C ASP A 177 -5.60 -11.04 -18.41
N PHE A 178 -5.32 -10.55 -17.20
CA PHE A 178 -4.33 -11.14 -16.29
C PHE A 178 -4.70 -12.60 -15.95
N ARG A 179 -5.97 -12.87 -15.63
CA ARG A 179 -6.43 -14.23 -15.36
C ARG A 179 -6.41 -15.12 -16.60
N ALA A 180 -6.70 -14.59 -17.79
CA ALA A 180 -6.59 -15.33 -19.04
C ALA A 180 -5.14 -15.69 -19.39
N ALA A 181 -4.17 -14.83 -19.04
CA ALA A 181 -2.74 -15.06 -19.27
C ALA A 181 -2.11 -16.04 -18.26
N PHE A 182 -2.40 -15.90 -16.96
CA PHE A 182 -1.68 -16.62 -15.90
C PHE A 182 -2.52 -17.66 -15.15
N ASN A 183 -3.86 -17.61 -15.22
CA ASN A 183 -4.80 -18.51 -14.52
C ASN A 183 -4.55 -18.69 -13.01
N VAL A 184 -4.04 -17.64 -12.36
CA VAL A 184 -3.93 -17.51 -10.90
C VAL A 184 -5.11 -16.70 -10.33
N GLY A 185 -5.25 -16.67 -9.01
CA GLY A 185 -6.34 -15.97 -8.32
C GLY A 185 -7.72 -16.67 -8.40
N GLY A 186 -8.50 -16.51 -7.33
CA GLY A 186 -9.85 -17.09 -7.21
C GLY A 186 -10.95 -16.40 -8.03
N THR A 187 -10.63 -15.36 -8.80
CA THR A 187 -11.64 -14.47 -9.43
C THR A 187 -11.04 -13.72 -10.62
N ASP A 188 -11.88 -13.35 -11.59
CA ASP A 188 -11.55 -12.54 -12.77
C ASP A 188 -11.69 -11.02 -12.52
N ARG A 189 -12.06 -10.60 -11.31
CA ARG A 189 -12.37 -9.20 -10.97
C ARG A 189 -11.27 -8.47 -10.20
N PHE A 190 -10.34 -9.21 -9.60
CA PHE A 190 -9.27 -8.69 -8.78
C PHE A 190 -7.95 -9.33 -9.19
N ILE A 191 -6.88 -8.55 -9.19
CA ILE A 191 -5.51 -9.05 -9.26
C ILE A 191 -4.97 -8.98 -7.84
N PHE A 192 -4.66 -10.12 -7.23
CA PHE A 192 -4.03 -10.15 -5.92
C PHE A 192 -2.57 -9.70 -6.07
N GLN A 193 -2.11 -8.77 -5.22
CA GLN A 193 -0.77 -8.21 -5.37
C GLN A 193 0.33 -9.30 -5.31
N VAL A 194 0.16 -10.31 -4.46
CA VAL A 194 1.08 -11.46 -4.37
C VAL A 194 1.22 -12.24 -5.69
N ASP A 195 0.15 -12.32 -6.49
CA ASP A 195 0.17 -12.96 -7.81
C ASP A 195 0.88 -12.08 -8.85
N ALA A 196 0.58 -10.76 -8.84
CA ALA A 196 1.23 -9.79 -9.72
C ALA A 196 2.73 -9.65 -9.46
N ASP A 197 3.14 -9.59 -8.19
CA ASP A 197 4.54 -9.53 -7.76
C ASP A 197 5.26 -10.84 -8.13
N GLY A 198 4.63 -12.01 -7.92
CA GLY A 198 5.18 -13.31 -8.32
C GLY A 198 5.42 -13.43 -9.83
N VAL A 199 4.44 -13.04 -10.64
CA VAL A 199 4.56 -12.99 -12.11
C VAL A 199 5.66 -12.01 -12.55
N SER A 200 5.71 -10.82 -11.93
CA SER A 200 6.72 -9.80 -12.24
C SER A 200 8.14 -10.27 -11.93
N LEU A 201 8.35 -10.91 -10.77
CA LEU A 201 9.65 -11.47 -10.38
C LEU A 201 10.11 -12.60 -11.32
N ALA A 202 9.19 -13.47 -11.77
CA ALA A 202 9.50 -14.50 -12.76
C ALA A 202 9.91 -13.89 -14.12
N ALA A 203 9.15 -12.90 -14.61
CA ALA A 203 9.47 -12.21 -15.86
C ALA A 203 10.82 -11.47 -15.80
N ILE A 204 11.14 -10.84 -14.66
CA ILE A 204 12.44 -10.16 -14.43
C ILE A 204 13.61 -11.16 -14.47
N GLN A 205 13.45 -12.37 -13.94
CA GLN A 205 14.48 -13.41 -13.99
C GLN A 205 14.81 -13.84 -15.42
N ALA A 206 13.78 -14.07 -16.26
CA ALA A 206 13.99 -14.36 -17.68
C ALA A 206 14.59 -13.17 -18.44
N LEU A 207 14.13 -11.94 -18.19
CA LEU A 207 14.65 -10.75 -18.86
C LEU A 207 16.15 -10.57 -18.57
N ASN A 208 16.56 -10.74 -17.31
CA ASN A 208 17.97 -10.75 -16.95
C ASN A 208 18.75 -11.88 -17.66
N ALA A 209 18.20 -13.09 -17.77
CA ALA A 209 18.85 -14.19 -18.50
C ALA A 209 19.02 -13.88 -20.00
N GLN A 210 18.02 -13.28 -20.64
CA GLN A 210 18.12 -12.83 -22.04
C GLN A 210 19.17 -11.72 -22.21
N VAL A 211 19.23 -10.74 -21.30
CA VAL A 211 20.27 -9.68 -21.31
C VAL A 211 21.67 -10.27 -21.18
N GLN A 212 21.88 -11.24 -20.29
CA GLN A 212 23.17 -11.92 -20.12
C GLN A 212 23.58 -12.73 -21.36
N ALA A 213 22.63 -13.38 -22.03
CA ALA A 213 22.88 -14.10 -23.29
C ALA A 213 23.27 -13.14 -24.43
N LEU A 214 22.53 -12.05 -24.61
CA LEU A 214 22.80 -11.03 -25.63
C LEU A 214 24.15 -10.32 -25.42
N ASP A 215 24.52 -10.04 -24.17
CA ASP A 215 25.84 -9.49 -23.80
C ASP A 215 26.99 -10.47 -24.11
N ALA A 216 26.80 -11.77 -23.83
CA ALA A 216 27.76 -12.80 -24.21
C ALA A 216 27.93 -12.92 -25.74
N GLU A 217 26.83 -12.93 -26.50
CA GLU A 217 26.87 -12.92 -27.97
C GLU A 217 27.55 -11.64 -28.50
N ASN A 218 27.21 -10.46 -27.97
CA ASN A 218 27.79 -9.19 -28.40
C ASN A 218 29.32 -9.17 -28.20
N ARG A 219 29.83 -9.72 -27.09
CA ARG A 219 31.27 -9.92 -26.89
C ARG A 219 31.88 -10.86 -27.94
N GLN A 220 31.24 -12.00 -28.22
CA GLN A 220 31.74 -12.97 -29.20
C GLN A 220 31.78 -12.39 -30.63
N LEU A 221 30.74 -11.65 -31.01
CA LEU A 221 30.67 -10.96 -32.30
C LEU A 221 31.77 -9.90 -32.43
N ARG A 222 31.97 -9.05 -31.41
CA ARG A 222 33.09 -8.08 -31.39
C ARG A 222 34.46 -8.74 -31.50
N ALA A 223 34.70 -9.82 -30.74
CA ALA A 223 35.96 -10.56 -30.82
C ALA A 223 36.19 -11.14 -32.23
N THR A 224 35.13 -11.62 -32.87
CA THR A 224 35.17 -12.17 -34.23
C THR A 224 35.41 -11.08 -35.29
N LEU A 225 34.76 -9.91 -35.16
CA LEU A 225 34.99 -8.76 -36.04
C LEU A 225 36.44 -8.28 -35.97
N ASN A 226 36.96 -8.02 -34.77
CA ASN A 226 38.35 -7.62 -34.55
C ASN A 226 39.34 -8.65 -35.15
N GLN A 227 39.03 -9.95 -35.09
CA GLN A 227 39.84 -11.01 -35.68
C GLN A 227 39.77 -11.03 -37.22
N LEU A 228 38.62 -10.69 -37.82
CA LEU A 228 38.45 -10.60 -39.27
C LEU A 228 39.12 -9.34 -39.84
N GLU A 229 38.96 -8.20 -39.19
CA GLU A 229 39.67 -6.95 -39.50
C GLU A 229 41.19 -7.20 -39.49
N ALA A 230 41.74 -7.74 -38.39
CA ALA A 230 43.16 -8.09 -38.25
C ALA A 230 43.64 -9.27 -39.15
N ARG A 231 42.77 -9.79 -40.04
CA ARG A 231 43.11 -10.71 -41.13
C ARG A 231 43.04 -10.02 -42.50
N LEU A 232 42.05 -9.17 -42.76
CA LEU A 232 41.99 -8.32 -43.96
C LEU A 232 43.22 -7.41 -44.01
N ASP A 233 43.58 -6.82 -42.86
CA ASP A 233 44.77 -6.00 -42.63
C ASP A 233 46.11 -6.70 -42.97
N LYS A 234 46.11 -8.02 -43.20
CA LYS A 234 47.28 -8.85 -43.56
C LYS A 234 47.20 -9.44 -44.97
N LEU A 235 46.08 -9.23 -45.66
CA LEU A 235 45.85 -9.63 -47.06
C LEU A 235 45.88 -8.43 -48.01
N GLU A 236 45.66 -7.22 -47.48
CA GLU A 236 45.72 -5.93 -48.19
C GLU A 236 47.11 -5.25 -48.11
N LYS A 237 48.14 -5.98 -47.64
CA LYS A 237 49.54 -5.52 -47.50
C LYS A 237 50.50 -6.48 -48.19
#